data_AF-A0A6L5HUN9-F1
#
_entry.id   AF-A0A6L5HUN9-F1
#
_cell.length_a   1.000
_cell.length_b   1.000
_cell.length_c   1.000
_cell.angle_alpha   90.00
_cell.angle_beta   90.00
_cell.angle_gamma   90.00
#
_symmetry.space_group_name_H-M   'P 1'
#
loop_
_entity.id
_entity.type
_entity.pdbx_description
1 polymer ?
#
loop_
_entity_poly.entity_id
_entity_poly.type
_entity_poly.pdbx_seq_one_letter_code
_entity_poly.pdbx_strand_id
1 'polypeptide(L)'
;MKTIVNSAESILAKMKGQSVTSKWDAIIFYNRSMSNHVLEQEYIKFFTEGKWYNPMTQTLQAQGQTEKVYLSEVVFSQPMVSFVSRHDGQDPVLQLTWFIKSGEYILYDGTDIRSEGDFNPVTGPTLTCQLGVSEPEFNT
;
A
#
# COMPACT_ATOMS: atom_id res chain seq x y z
N MET A 1 27.39 11.97 -2.45
CA MET A 1 26.00 11.45 -2.59
C MET A 1 25.66 11.39 -4.07
N LYS A 2 25.29 10.22 -4.59
CA LYS A 2 24.89 10.06 -5.99
C LYS A 2 23.36 9.92 -6.01
N THR A 3 22.67 11.03 -6.25
CA THR A 3 21.21 11.06 -6.36
C THR A 3 20.83 10.35 -7.67
N ILE A 4 20.33 9.12 -7.59
CA ILE A 4 19.83 8.41 -8.77
C ILE A 4 18.39 8.88 -9.00
N VAL A 5 18.24 9.86 -9.87
CA VAL A 5 16.94 10.36 -10.31
C VAL A 5 16.38 9.37 -11.32
N ASN A 6 15.46 8.52 -10.88
CA ASN A 6 14.73 7.57 -11.75
C ASN A 6 13.60 8.32 -12.49
N SER A 7 13.95 9.18 -13.44
CA SER A 7 13.00 9.83 -14.36
C SER A 7 13.00 9.13 -15.71
N ALA A 8 11.88 9.20 -16.44
CA ALA A 8 11.80 8.62 -17.79
C ALA A 8 12.90 9.15 -18.72
N GLU A 9 13.25 10.43 -18.58
CA GLU A 9 14.32 11.08 -19.34
C GLU A 9 15.71 10.51 -19.01
N SER A 10 15.99 10.20 -17.75
CA SER A 10 17.27 9.62 -17.33
C SER A 10 17.41 8.16 -17.80
N ILE A 11 16.30 7.42 -17.86
CA ILE A 11 16.24 6.07 -18.42
C ILE A 11 16.43 6.11 -19.94
N LEU A 12 15.71 6.99 -20.66
CA LEU A 12 15.85 7.17 -22.10
C LEU A 12 17.27 7.62 -22.50
N ALA A 13 17.89 8.50 -21.69
CA ALA A 13 19.28 8.91 -21.90
C ALA A 13 20.26 7.74 -21.72
N LYS A 14 20.03 6.87 -20.73
CA LYS A 14 20.80 5.62 -20.56
C LYS A 14 20.57 4.64 -21.72
N MET A 15 19.36 4.58 -22.27
CA MET A 15 19.00 3.65 -23.35
C MET A 15 19.60 3.97 -24.73
N LYS A 16 20.06 5.21 -24.95
CA LYS A 16 20.57 5.66 -26.26
C LYS A 16 21.93 5.10 -26.69
N GLY A 17 22.65 4.36 -25.83
CA GLY A 17 24.06 4.01 -26.09
C GLY A 17 24.48 2.54 -25.95
N GLN A 18 23.65 1.65 -25.40
CA GLN A 18 24.00 0.24 -25.16
C GLN A 18 22.77 -0.69 -25.25
N SER A 19 22.97 -2.01 -25.32
CA SER A 19 21.88 -2.98 -25.07
C SER A 19 21.52 -2.91 -23.58
N VAL A 20 20.53 -2.09 -23.25
CA VAL A 20 20.18 -1.75 -21.86
C VAL A 20 19.16 -2.74 -21.29
N THR A 21 18.73 -3.73 -22.08
CA THR A 21 17.71 -4.67 -21.63
C THR A 21 18.24 -5.78 -20.74
N SER A 22 19.54 -5.83 -20.41
CA SER A 22 20.12 -6.88 -19.54
C SER A 22 19.70 -8.31 -19.94
N LYS A 23 19.66 -8.60 -21.24
CA LYS A 23 19.19 -9.87 -21.86
C LYS A 23 17.68 -10.11 -21.85
N TRP A 24 16.86 -9.15 -21.45
CA TRP A 24 15.41 -9.22 -21.61
C TRP A 24 15.01 -8.88 -23.04
N ASP A 25 14.08 -9.64 -23.62
CA ASP A 25 13.59 -9.43 -25.00
C ASP A 25 12.72 -8.17 -25.13
N ALA A 26 12.02 -7.78 -24.05
CA ALA A 26 11.24 -6.56 -23.98
C ALA A 26 11.22 -6.01 -22.55
N ILE A 27 11.19 -4.67 -22.43
CA ILE A 27 10.96 -3.98 -21.16
C ILE A 27 9.77 -3.04 -21.35
N ILE A 28 8.80 -3.13 -20.45
CA ILE A 28 7.65 -2.23 -20.41
C ILE A 28 7.78 -1.36 -19.16
N PHE A 29 7.66 -0.05 -19.34
CA PHE A 29 7.67 0.92 -18.25
C PHE A 29 6.29 1.54 -18.13
N TYR A 30 5.76 1.55 -16.91
CA TYR A 30 4.53 2.26 -16.59
C TYR A 30 4.82 3.42 -15.64
N ASN A 31 4.20 4.56 -15.89
CA ASN A 31 4.21 5.66 -14.94
C ASN A 31 3.35 5.26 -13.73
N ARG A 32 3.97 5.25 -12.54
CA ARG A 32 3.29 4.92 -11.28
C ARG A 32 1.99 5.70 -11.05
N SER A 33 1.94 7.00 -11.35
CA SER A 33 0.70 7.78 -11.18
C SER A 33 -0.41 7.28 -12.10
N MET A 34 -0.06 6.89 -13.33
CA MET A 34 -1.03 6.32 -14.27
C MET A 34 -1.46 4.91 -13.83
N SER A 35 -0.52 4.07 -13.40
CA SER A 35 -0.81 2.74 -12.86
C SER A 35 -1.73 2.81 -11.64
N ASN A 36 -1.46 3.72 -10.69
CA ASN A 36 -2.30 3.92 -9.52
C ASN A 36 -3.68 4.43 -9.91
N HIS A 37 -3.80 5.34 -10.89
CA HIS A 37 -5.10 5.81 -11.38
C HIS A 37 -5.96 4.67 -11.95
N VAL A 38 -5.36 3.79 -12.75
CA VAL A 38 -6.06 2.61 -13.30
C VAL A 38 -6.44 1.62 -12.18
N LEU A 39 -5.52 1.38 -11.23
CA LEU A 39 -5.78 0.51 -10.08
C LEU A 39 -6.94 1.04 -9.23
N GLU A 40 -6.98 2.34 -8.95
CA GLU A 40 -8.09 2.95 -8.23
C GLU A 40 -9.42 2.72 -8.97
N GLN A 41 -9.46 2.94 -10.29
CA GLN A 41 -10.69 2.76 -11.07
C GLN A 41 -11.21 1.32 -11.08
N GLU A 42 -10.34 0.34 -11.31
CA GLU A 42 -10.77 -1.06 -11.43
C GLU A 42 -11.00 -1.72 -10.08
N TYR A 43 -10.19 -1.38 -9.08
CA TYR A 43 -10.30 -1.97 -7.74
C TYR A 43 -11.50 -1.42 -6.97
N ILE A 44 -11.81 -0.12 -7.10
CA ILE A 44 -12.97 0.49 -6.43
C ILE A 44 -14.29 -0.11 -6.95
N LYS A 45 -14.39 -0.40 -8.26
CA LYS A 45 -15.59 -1.01 -8.86
C LYS A 45 -15.98 -2.34 -8.19
N PHE A 46 -15.00 -3.14 -7.78
CA PHE A 46 -15.26 -4.43 -7.13
C PHE A 46 -15.93 -4.29 -5.75
N PHE A 47 -15.66 -3.20 -5.03
CA PHE A 47 -16.20 -2.95 -3.69
C PHE A 47 -17.48 -2.10 -3.68
N THR A 48 -17.72 -1.29 -4.72
CA THR A 48 -18.97 -0.53 -4.86
C THR A 48 -20.18 -1.39 -5.23
N GLU A 49 -19.98 -2.62 -5.73
CA GLU A 49 -21.06 -3.60 -6.00
C GLU A 49 -21.56 -4.35 -4.74
N GLY A 50 -21.29 -3.82 -3.55
CA GLY A 50 -21.94 -4.26 -2.31
C GLY A 50 -21.17 -5.28 -1.47
N LYS A 51 -19.87 -5.48 -1.73
CA LYS A 51 -19.00 -6.31 -0.89
C LYS A 51 -18.30 -5.45 0.16
N TRP A 52 -18.94 -5.31 1.31
CA TRP A 52 -18.37 -4.62 2.47
C TRP A 52 -17.74 -5.63 3.41
N TYR A 53 -16.66 -5.24 4.08
CA TYR A 53 -16.16 -6.03 5.21
C TYR A 53 -17.13 -5.86 6.38
N ASN A 54 -17.47 -6.96 7.05
CA ASN A 54 -18.18 -6.88 8.31
C ASN A 54 -17.34 -6.06 9.32
N PRO A 55 -17.98 -5.36 10.27
CA PRO A 55 -17.28 -4.70 11.36
C PRO A 55 -16.28 -5.66 12.02
N MET A 56 -15.06 -5.18 12.26
CA MET A 56 -13.96 -5.97 12.77
C MET A 56 -13.77 -5.70 14.26
N THR A 57 -13.83 -6.77 15.06
CA THR A 57 -13.48 -6.76 16.48
C THR A 57 -12.32 -7.73 16.67
N GLN A 58 -11.10 -7.20 16.82
CA GLN A 58 -9.88 -8.00 16.84
C GLN A 58 -8.73 -7.31 17.57
N THR A 59 -7.86 -8.08 18.23
CA THR A 59 -6.56 -7.60 18.69
C THR A 59 -5.49 -7.86 17.64
N LEU A 60 -4.83 -6.79 17.19
CA LEU A 60 -3.69 -6.82 16.27
C LEU A 60 -2.40 -6.53 17.04
N GLN A 61 -1.32 -7.20 16.66
CA GLN A 61 0.03 -6.92 17.13
C GLN A 61 0.98 -7.03 15.94
N ALA A 62 1.72 -5.97 15.64
CA ALA A 62 2.71 -6.01 14.58
C ALA A 62 3.88 -6.91 14.99
N GLN A 63 4.40 -7.67 14.04
CA GLN A 63 5.48 -8.64 14.31
C GLN A 63 6.74 -7.90 14.77
N GLY A 64 7.23 -8.26 15.97
CA GLY A 64 8.40 -7.62 16.58
C GLY A 64 8.13 -6.31 17.31
N GLN A 65 6.86 -5.88 17.43
CA GLN A 65 6.46 -4.72 18.22
C GLN A 65 5.74 -5.13 19.51
N THR A 66 5.93 -4.35 20.57
CA THR A 66 5.21 -4.52 21.85
C THR A 66 3.82 -3.89 21.81
N GLU A 67 3.56 -3.02 20.84
CA GLU A 67 2.28 -2.35 20.65
C GLU A 67 1.18 -3.33 20.26
N LYS A 68 0.07 -3.29 21.01
CA LYS A 68 -1.17 -4.01 20.73
C LYS A 68 -2.25 -3.01 20.38
N VAL A 69 -2.96 -3.30 19.30
CA VAL A 69 -4.14 -2.55 18.86
C VAL A 69 -5.35 -3.43 19.13
N TYR A 70 -6.31 -2.97 19.91
CA TYR A 70 -7.61 -3.60 20.03
C TYR A 70 -8.60 -2.81 19.17
N LEU A 71 -9.26 -3.49 18.25
CA LEU A 71 -10.33 -2.93 17.42
C LEU A 71 -11.65 -3.43 17.97
N SER A 72 -12.64 -2.53 18.11
CA SER A 72 -14.01 -2.85 18.53
C SER A 72 -15.00 -2.28 17.52
N GLU A 73 -15.73 -3.17 16.86
CA GLU A 73 -16.77 -2.84 15.86
C GLU A 73 -16.26 -1.86 14.78
N VAL A 74 -15.00 -2.02 14.37
CA VAL A 74 -14.35 -1.11 13.44
C VAL A 74 -14.82 -1.38 12.02
N VAL A 75 -15.41 -0.36 11.40
CA VAL A 75 -15.83 -0.39 9.99
C VAL A 75 -14.77 0.30 9.15
N PHE A 76 -14.22 -0.43 8.18
CA PHE A 76 -13.25 0.10 7.24
C PHE A 76 -13.92 0.59 5.96
N SER A 77 -13.30 1.55 5.30
CA SER A 77 -13.59 1.87 3.91
C SER A 77 -13.25 0.68 2.99
N GLN A 78 -13.64 0.78 1.72
CA GLN A 78 -13.02 -0.04 0.68
C GLN A 78 -11.48 0.10 0.73
N PRO A 79 -10.73 -0.98 0.46
CA PRO A 79 -9.28 -0.90 0.39
C PRO A 79 -8.89 -0.06 -0.82
N MET A 80 -7.85 0.74 -0.67
CA MET A 80 -7.18 1.42 -1.78
C MET A 80 -5.86 0.73 -2.06
N VAL A 81 -5.65 0.30 -3.30
CA VAL A 81 -4.42 -0.33 -3.76
C VAL A 81 -3.58 0.72 -4.48
N SER A 82 -2.31 0.85 -4.11
CA SER A 82 -1.39 1.77 -4.77
C SER A 82 0.06 1.26 -4.73
N PHE A 83 0.84 1.57 -5.76
CA PHE A 83 2.29 1.41 -5.70
C PHE A 83 2.92 2.59 -4.96
N VAL A 84 3.73 2.30 -3.95
CA VAL A 84 4.47 3.29 -3.16
C VAL A 84 5.97 3.08 -3.27
N SER A 85 6.74 4.17 -3.17
CA SER A 85 8.21 4.05 -3.04
C SER A 85 8.55 3.60 -1.63
N ARG A 86 9.45 2.64 -1.51
CA ARG A 86 10.07 2.34 -0.22
C ARG A 86 11.09 3.43 0.14
N HIS A 87 11.18 3.78 1.43
CA HIS A 87 12.06 4.85 1.94
C HIS A 87 13.55 4.62 1.62
N ASP A 88 13.95 3.39 1.31
CA ASP A 88 15.32 2.97 0.99
C ASP A 88 15.65 3.02 -0.51
N GLY A 89 14.70 3.45 -1.37
CA GLY A 89 14.91 3.56 -2.81
C GLY A 89 14.91 2.22 -3.56
N GLN A 90 14.44 1.15 -2.92
CA GLN A 90 14.29 -0.19 -3.51
C GLN A 90 13.00 -0.32 -4.35
N ASP A 91 12.72 -1.54 -4.79
CA ASP A 91 11.55 -1.92 -5.61
C ASP A 91 10.24 -1.34 -5.07
N PRO A 92 9.34 -0.90 -5.97
CA PRO A 92 8.03 -0.40 -5.57
C PRO A 92 7.25 -1.50 -4.86
N VAL A 93 6.68 -1.16 -3.71
CA VAL A 93 5.85 -2.08 -2.92
C VAL A 93 4.39 -1.78 -3.23
N LEU A 94 3.58 -2.82 -3.30
CA LEU A 94 2.13 -2.67 -3.39
C LEU A 94 1.59 -2.40 -1.99
N GLN A 95 0.97 -1.25 -1.77
CA GLN A 95 0.37 -0.87 -0.50
C GLN A 95 -1.15 -0.92 -0.62
N LEU A 96 -1.76 -1.62 0.33
CA LEU A 96 -3.18 -1.54 0.64
C LEU A 96 -3.38 -0.53 1.77
N THR A 97 -4.33 0.38 1.59
CA THR A 97 -4.71 1.39 2.58
C THR A 97 -6.20 1.31 2.86
N TRP A 98 -6.59 1.25 4.12
CA TRP A 98 -7.97 1.37 4.57
C TRP A 98 -8.13 2.58 5.48
N PHE A 99 -9.26 3.26 5.37
CA PHE A 99 -9.66 4.32 6.30
C PHE A 99 -10.65 3.74 7.30
N ILE A 100 -10.48 4.04 8.58
CA ILE A 100 -11.51 3.73 9.56
C ILE A 100 -12.66 4.73 9.39
N LYS A 101 -13.89 4.21 9.30
CA LYS A 101 -15.12 5.01 9.14
C LYS A 101 -15.91 5.12 10.44
N SER A 102 -15.85 4.10 11.29
CA SER A 102 -16.51 4.06 12.61
C SER A 102 -15.91 2.96 13.49
N GLY A 103 -16.30 2.95 14.76
CA GLY A 103 -15.88 1.96 15.76
C GLY A 103 -15.01 2.59 16.84
N GLU A 104 -14.20 1.79 17.51
CA GLU A 104 -13.22 2.27 18.48
C GLU A 104 -11.93 1.47 18.33
N TYR A 105 -10.78 2.12 18.50
CA TYR A 105 -9.52 1.42 18.70
C TYR A 105 -8.89 1.79 20.03
N ILE A 106 -8.17 0.83 20.62
CA ILE A 106 -7.36 1.01 21.82
C ILE A 106 -5.93 0.58 21.47
N LEU A 107 -4.99 1.52 21.55
CA LEU A 107 -3.56 1.28 21.47
C LEU A 107 -3.01 1.07 22.87
N TYR A 108 -2.21 0.02 23.03
CA TYR A 108 -1.45 -0.26 24.24
C TYR A 108 0.01 -0.54 23.87
N ASP A 109 0.94 0.31 24.31
CA ASP A 109 2.37 0.19 24.00
C ASP A 109 3.18 -0.54 25.09
N GLY A 110 2.53 -0.94 26.18
CA GLY A 110 3.17 -1.51 27.38
C GLY A 110 3.18 -0.55 28.57
N THR A 111 3.09 0.75 28.33
CA THR A 111 3.20 1.81 29.34
C THR A 111 2.01 2.77 29.36
N ASP A 112 1.36 2.99 28.22
CA ASP A 112 0.27 3.93 28.02
C ASP A 112 -0.90 3.26 27.28
N ILE A 113 -2.12 3.77 27.50
CA ILE A 113 -3.35 3.34 26.82
C ILE A 113 -3.94 4.56 26.11
N ARG A 114 -4.11 4.47 24.80
CA ARG A 114 -4.76 5.51 24.00
C ARG A 114 -6.00 4.92 23.33
N SER A 115 -7.15 5.56 23.49
CA SER A 115 -8.39 5.16 22.83
C SER A 115 -8.94 6.31 21.99
N GLU A 116 -9.49 5.96 20.82
CA GLU A 116 -10.17 6.91 19.94
C GLU A 116 -11.37 6.20 19.30
N GLY A 117 -12.53 6.86 19.31
CA GLY A 117 -13.77 6.36 18.71
C GLY A 117 -14.48 7.37 17.80
N ASP A 118 -14.11 8.65 17.86
CA ASP A 118 -14.62 9.69 16.97
C ASP A 118 -13.63 9.95 15.84
N PHE A 119 -13.78 9.20 14.75
CA PHE A 119 -12.85 9.31 13.62
C PHE A 119 -13.26 10.40 12.64
N ASN A 120 -12.32 11.28 12.33
CA ASN A 120 -12.45 12.16 11.18
C ASN A 120 -12.25 11.33 9.89
N PRO A 121 -13.21 11.28 8.95
CA PRO A 121 -13.07 10.46 7.75
C PRO A 121 -11.99 10.97 6.76
N VAL A 122 -11.46 12.18 6.98
CA VAL A 122 -10.42 12.83 6.15
C VAL A 122 -9.03 12.75 6.79
N THR A 123 -8.94 12.89 8.12
CA THR A 123 -7.67 12.92 8.87
C THR A 123 -7.54 11.79 9.90
N GLY A 124 -8.49 10.87 9.89
CA GLY A 124 -8.58 9.79 10.85
C GLY A 124 -7.53 8.71 10.60
N PRO A 125 -7.45 7.74 11.52
CA PRO A 125 -6.50 6.64 11.44
C PRO A 125 -6.70 5.84 10.15
N THR A 126 -5.57 5.47 9.55
CA THR A 126 -5.52 4.59 8.39
C THR A 126 -4.78 3.31 8.76
N LEU A 127 -5.31 2.17 8.29
CA LEU A 127 -4.61 0.91 8.34
C LEU A 127 -3.87 0.72 7.02
N THR A 128 -2.57 0.48 7.07
CA THR A 128 -1.78 0.20 5.88
C THR A 128 -1.15 -1.18 5.96
N CYS A 129 -1.19 -1.91 4.84
CA CYS A 129 -0.53 -3.20 4.69
C CYS A 129 0.33 -3.17 3.43
N GLN A 130 1.57 -3.65 3.57
CA GLN A 130 2.50 -3.78 2.46
C GLN A 130 2.48 -5.21 1.95
N LEU A 131 2.20 -5.38 0.67
CA LEU A 131 2.23 -6.66 -0.02
C LEU A 131 3.51 -6.77 -0.84
N GLY A 132 4.19 -7.92 -0.73
CA GLY A 132 5.22 -8.29 -1.69
C GLY A 132 4.59 -8.49 -3.06
N VAL A 133 5.17 -7.90 -4.10
CA VAL A 133 4.85 -8.24 -5.47
C VAL A 133 5.62 -9.52 -5.78
N SER A 134 4.96 -10.67 -5.75
CA SER A 134 5.60 -11.94 -6.11
C SER A 134 5.96 -11.93 -7.60
N GLU A 135 7.10 -12.52 -7.95
CA GLU A 135 7.39 -12.82 -9.36
C GLU A 135 6.29 -13.72 -9.91
N PRO A 136 5.79 -13.48 -11.14
CA PRO A 136 4.87 -14.41 -11.78
C PRO A 136 5.60 -15.75 -11.96
N GLU A 137 5.03 -16.82 -11.40
CA GLU A 137 5.47 -18.18 -11.68
C GLU A 137 5.15 -18.50 -13.15
N PHE A 138 6.13 -18.30 -14.03
CA PHE A 138 6.04 -18.80 -15.39
C PHE A 138 6.34 -20.31 -15.35
N ASN A 139 5.27 -21.11 -15.31
CA ASN A 139 5.39 -22.54 -15.61
C ASN A 139 5.84 -22.68 -17.06
N THR A 140 7.13 -23.02 -17.26
CA THR A 140 7.69 -23.51 -18.54
C THR A 140 7.19 -24.89 -18.88
#